data_AF-A0A150QMQ9-F1
#
_entry.id   AF-A0A150QMQ9-F1
#
_cell.length_a   1.000
_cell.length_b   1.000
_cell.length_c   1.000
_cell.angle_alpha   90.00
_cell.angle_beta   90.00
_cell.angle_gamma   90.00
#
_symmetry.space_group_name_H-M   'P 1'
#
loop_
_entity.id
_entity.type
_entity.pdbx_description
1 polymer ?
#
loop_
_entity_poly.entity_id
_entity_poly.type
_entity_poly.pdbx_seq_one_letter_code
_entity_poly.pdbx_strand_id
1 'polypeptide(L)'
;MYIIAMSIPQKPVASALLLATAALLTFRATSRDRSGSTLGVLIDAAGSPQHLVIESAGEDGTWTLASALPTGRASYLLYESAANVLRGGNLSDDGSISFHGALYSIESSLDGSTRTAKVSGSV
;
A
#
# COMPACT_ATOMS: atom_id res chain seq x y z
N MET A 1 -28.03 25.55 10.56
CA MET A 1 -28.01 24.09 10.73
C MET A 1 -26.60 23.64 10.37
N TYR A 2 -25.74 23.47 11.38
CA TYR A 2 -24.36 23.03 11.16
C TYR A 2 -24.39 21.52 10.93
N ILE A 3 -24.22 21.11 9.67
CA ILE A 3 -23.99 19.71 9.35
C ILE A 3 -22.54 19.45 9.74
N ILE A 4 -22.33 18.85 10.91
CA ILE A 4 -21.05 18.22 11.22
C ILE A 4 -20.99 17.05 10.26
N ALA A 5 -20.28 17.21 9.14
CA ALA A 5 -19.93 16.09 8.29
C ALA A 5 -19.14 15.13 9.20
N MET A 6 -19.79 14.08 9.67
CA MET A 6 -19.11 12.94 10.26
C MET A 6 -18.22 12.39 9.14
N SER A 7 -16.93 12.73 9.16
CA SER A 7 -15.93 12.07 8.32
C SER A 7 -16.01 10.58 8.67
N ILE A 8 -16.65 9.81 7.81
CA ILE A 8 -16.50 8.36 7.83
C ILE A 8 -15.01 8.13 7.56
N PRO A 9 -14.28 7.38 8.42
CA PRO A 9 -12.89 7.07 8.16
C PRO A 9 -12.78 6.44 6.76
N GLN A 10 -12.15 7.15 5.83
CA GLN A 10 -11.95 6.67 4.47
C GLN A 10 -10.69 5.83 4.49
N LYS A 11 -10.81 4.54 4.12
CA LYS A 11 -9.64 3.69 3.94
C LYS A 11 -8.63 4.39 3.02
N PRO A 12 -7.32 4.25 3.26
CA PRO A 12 -6.37 4.95 2.44
C PRO A 12 -6.44 4.45 0.99
N VAL A 13 -6.49 5.38 0.04
CA VAL A 13 -6.68 5.08 -1.38
C VAL A 13 -5.35 5.02 -2.12
N ALA A 14 -5.31 4.21 -3.17
CA ALA A 14 -4.17 4.21 -4.10
C ALA A 14 -4.24 5.46 -4.99
N SER A 15 -3.08 5.92 -5.46
CA SER A 15 -2.98 7.03 -6.42
C SER A 15 -2.31 6.59 -7.71
N ALA A 16 -2.54 7.34 -8.79
CA ALA A 16 -1.92 7.03 -10.08
C ALA A 16 -0.39 7.14 -10.00
N LEU A 17 0.11 8.10 -9.21
CA LEU A 17 1.54 8.27 -8.96
C LEU A 17 2.14 7.07 -8.22
N LEU A 18 1.42 6.53 -7.22
CA LEU A 18 1.85 5.32 -6.51
C LEU A 18 2.02 4.15 -7.48
N LEU A 19 1.02 3.88 -8.31
CA LEU A 19 1.05 2.75 -9.26
C LEU A 19 2.14 2.95 -10.31
N ALA A 20 2.22 4.14 -10.90
CA ALA A 20 3.26 4.47 -11.88
C ALA A 20 4.68 4.29 -11.30
N THR A 21 4.88 4.69 -10.04
CA THR A 21 6.16 4.50 -9.35
C THR A 21 6.40 3.03 -9.07
N ALA A 22 5.43 2.32 -8.49
CA ALA A 22 5.55 0.92 -8.14
C ALA A 22 5.84 0.03 -9.36
N ALA A 23 5.25 0.32 -10.52
CA ALA A 23 5.48 -0.42 -11.77
C ALA A 23 6.96 -0.47 -12.20
N LEU A 24 7.77 0.50 -11.76
CA LEU A 24 9.21 0.57 -12.05
C LEU A 24 10.08 -0.16 -11.02
N LEU A 25 9.48 -0.70 -9.95
CA LEU A 25 10.17 -1.29 -8.82
C LEU A 25 10.10 -2.83 -8.85
N THR A 26 11.00 -3.46 -8.11
CA THR A 26 11.01 -4.91 -7.90
C THR A 26 10.62 -5.22 -6.47
N PHE A 27 9.90 -6.33 -6.25
CA PHE A 27 9.63 -6.80 -4.89
C PHE A 27 10.84 -7.57 -4.35
N ARG A 28 11.29 -7.20 -3.14
CA ARG A 28 12.31 -7.94 -2.39
C ARG A 28 11.68 -8.49 -1.10
N ALA A 29 11.62 -9.81 -1.01
CA ALA A 29 11.22 -10.49 0.21
C ALA A 29 12.19 -10.18 1.36
N THR A 30 11.66 -9.91 2.54
CA THR A 30 12.43 -9.64 3.77
C THR A 30 12.12 -10.63 4.87
N SER A 31 10.90 -11.18 4.87
CA SER A 31 10.47 -12.18 5.85
C SER A 31 9.32 -13.01 5.30
N ARG A 32 9.00 -14.08 6.02
CA ARG A 32 7.78 -14.87 5.82
C ARG A 32 6.97 -14.78 7.10
N ASP A 33 5.68 -14.50 6.98
CA ASP A 33 4.79 -14.41 8.12
C ASP A 33 4.45 -15.82 8.67
N ARG A 34 3.66 -15.87 9.74
CA ARG A 34 3.23 -17.14 10.37
C ARG A 34 2.27 -17.95 9.50
N SER A 35 1.62 -17.34 8.51
CA SER A 35 0.72 -18.02 7.57
C SER A 35 1.46 -18.66 6.40
N GLY A 36 2.77 -18.37 6.26
CA GLY A 36 3.59 -18.80 5.13
C GLY A 36 3.63 -17.78 3.98
N SER A 37 2.96 -16.64 4.13
CA SER A 37 2.93 -15.54 3.17
C SER A 37 4.23 -14.74 3.21
N THR A 38 4.72 -14.33 2.05
CA THR A 38 5.95 -13.54 1.93
C THR A 38 5.68 -12.06 2.18
N LEU A 39 6.46 -11.46 3.07
CA LEU A 39 6.50 -10.03 3.35
C LEU A 39 7.79 -9.42 2.80
N GLY A 40 7.71 -8.18 2.34
CA GLY A 40 8.86 -7.52 1.73
C GLY A 40 8.67 -6.03 1.52
N VAL A 41 9.58 -5.48 0.72
CA VAL A 41 9.58 -4.07 0.32
C VAL A 41 9.73 -3.98 -1.19
N LEU A 42 9.30 -2.86 -1.76
CA LEU A 42 9.68 -2.52 -3.13
C LEU A 42 11.08 -1.93 -3.12
N ILE A 43 11.88 -2.26 -4.14
CA ILE A 43 13.24 -1.74 -4.33
C ILE A 43 13.38 -1.13 -5.71
N ASP A 44 14.18 -0.08 -5.82
CA ASP A 44 14.57 0.48 -7.11
C ASP A 44 15.63 -0.38 -7.81
N ALA A 45 16.03 0.05 -9.01
CA ALA A 45 17.04 -0.65 -9.82
C ALA A 45 18.43 -0.68 -9.14
N ALA A 46 18.72 0.22 -8.20
CA ALA A 46 19.94 0.21 -7.40
C ALA A 46 19.83 -0.70 -6.16
N GLY A 47 18.66 -1.30 -5.92
CA GLY A 47 18.39 -2.15 -4.76
C GLY A 47 18.01 -1.39 -3.49
N SER A 48 17.79 -0.07 -3.59
CA SER A 48 17.42 0.77 -2.45
C SER A 48 15.93 0.58 -2.12
N PRO A 49 15.58 0.39 -0.84
CA PRO A 49 14.19 0.21 -0.43
C PRO A 49 13.37 1.47 -0.66
N GLN A 50 12.15 1.28 -1.17
CA GLN A 50 11.11 2.28 -1.28
C GLN A 50 10.07 2.00 -0.20
N HIS A 51 9.89 2.95 0.71
CA HIS A 51 9.04 2.82 1.87
C HIS A 51 7.59 3.14 1.49
N LEU A 52 6.70 2.17 1.62
CA LEU A 52 5.27 2.42 1.51
C LEU A 52 4.78 3.13 2.78
N VAL A 53 4.13 4.28 2.62
CA VAL A 53 3.60 5.10 3.72
C VAL A 53 2.23 5.67 3.34
N ILE A 54 1.48 6.15 4.34
CA ILE A 54 0.27 6.93 4.14
C ILE A 54 0.64 8.40 4.33
N GLU A 55 0.27 9.27 3.39
CA GLU A 55 0.73 10.67 3.35
C GLU A 55 0.18 11.52 4.50
N SER A 56 -1.04 11.24 4.94
CA SER A 56 -1.67 11.86 6.10
C SER A 56 -1.51 10.95 7.33
N ALA A 57 -1.22 11.53 8.49
CA ALA A 57 -1.09 10.77 9.73
C ALA A 57 -2.47 10.25 10.17
N GLY A 58 -2.84 9.03 9.76
CA GLY A 58 -4.12 8.40 10.08
C GLY A 58 -4.50 7.27 9.13
N GLU A 59 -5.72 6.74 9.30
CA GLU A 59 -6.35 5.83 8.34
C GLU A 59 -6.92 6.59 7.13
N ASP A 60 -7.16 7.90 7.27
CA ASP A 60 -7.55 8.79 6.19
C ASP A 60 -6.30 9.28 5.45
N GLY A 61 -6.05 8.79 4.24
CA GLY A 61 -4.92 9.29 3.45
C GLY A 61 -4.69 8.61 2.11
N THR A 62 -3.65 9.05 1.42
CA THR A 62 -3.23 8.47 0.14
C THR A 62 -1.99 7.62 0.37
N TRP A 63 -1.98 6.42 -0.21
CA TRP A 63 -0.78 5.58 -0.25
C TRP A 63 0.28 6.22 -1.16
N THR A 64 1.52 6.26 -0.68
CA THR A 64 2.66 6.78 -1.43
C THR A 64 3.93 5.99 -1.14
N LEU A 65 4.92 6.09 -2.03
CA LEU A 65 6.24 5.53 -1.88
C LEU A 65 7.26 6.64 -1.62
N ALA A 66 8.12 6.44 -0.63
CA ALA A 66 9.18 7.37 -0.28
C ALA A 66 10.52 6.64 -0.24
N SER A 67 11.54 7.22 -0.88
CA SER A 67 12.91 6.67 -0.86
C SER A 67 13.59 6.83 0.50
N ALA A 68 13.20 7.84 1.28
CA ALA A 68 13.61 8.04 2.66
C ALA A 68 12.37 8.02 3.56
N LEU A 69 12.47 7.33 4.70
CA LEU A 69 11.37 7.26 5.65
C LEU A 69 11.10 8.67 6.24
N PRO A 70 9.90 9.25 6.04
CA PRO A 70 9.59 10.57 6.58
C PRO A 70 9.57 10.53 8.11
N THR A 71 10.15 11.54 8.75
CA THR A 71 10.15 11.66 10.22
C THR A 71 8.73 11.61 10.78
N GLY A 72 8.49 10.76 11.77
CA GLY A 72 7.18 10.60 12.40
C GLY A 72 6.19 9.73 11.61
N ARG A 73 6.59 9.13 10.48
CA ARG A 73 5.77 8.17 9.73
C ARG A 73 6.36 6.76 9.83
N ALA A 74 5.47 5.79 9.98
CA ALA A 74 5.85 4.38 9.94
C ALA A 74 5.71 3.84 8.51
N SER A 75 6.67 3.01 8.09
CA SER A 75 6.56 2.29 6.81
C SER A 75 5.80 0.99 7.00
N TYR A 76 5.17 0.56 5.90
CA TYR A 76 4.43 -0.69 5.81
C TYR A 76 5.26 -1.69 4.99
N LEU A 77 5.38 -2.91 5.50
CA LEU A 77 5.85 -4.05 4.70
C LEU A 77 4.72 -4.53 3.81
N LEU A 78 5.04 -4.86 2.56
CA LEU A 78 4.07 -5.35 1.60
C LEU A 78 4.01 -6.88 1.63
N TYR A 79 2.81 -7.43 1.64
CA TYR A 79 2.63 -8.80 1.16
C TYR A 79 2.96 -8.87 -0.34
N GLU A 80 3.52 -9.98 -0.78
CA GLU A 80 3.87 -10.20 -2.19
C GLU A 80 2.68 -9.98 -3.14
N SER A 81 1.48 -10.40 -2.74
CA SER A 81 0.24 -10.15 -3.49
C SER A 81 -0.06 -8.66 -3.65
N ALA A 82 0.10 -7.87 -2.58
CA ALA A 82 -0.09 -6.42 -2.63
C ALA A 82 0.98 -5.75 -3.49
N ALA A 83 2.23 -6.20 -3.41
CA ALA A 83 3.28 -5.71 -4.28
C ALA A 83 2.95 -6.00 -5.76
N ASN A 84 2.46 -7.20 -6.10
CA ASN A 84 2.09 -7.53 -7.47
C ASN A 84 0.94 -6.67 -8.00
N VAL A 85 -0.10 -6.45 -7.19
CA VAL A 85 -1.22 -5.55 -7.54
C VAL A 85 -0.74 -4.11 -7.75
N LEU A 86 0.14 -3.59 -6.89
CA LEU A 86 0.68 -2.22 -7.05
C LEU A 86 1.52 -2.07 -8.32
N ARG A 87 2.29 -3.11 -8.69
CA ARG A 87 3.21 -3.07 -9.82
C ARG A 87 2.52 -3.28 -11.18
N GLY A 88 1.44 -4.05 -11.22
CA GLY A 88 0.80 -4.44 -12.47
C GLY A 88 -0.68 -4.07 -12.59
N GLY A 89 -1.26 -3.46 -11.57
CA GLY A 89 -2.66 -3.06 -11.57
C GLY A 89 -2.90 -1.73 -12.28
N ASN A 90 -4.18 -1.42 -12.53
CA ASN A 90 -4.62 -0.14 -13.07
C ASN A 90 -5.59 0.52 -12.08
N LEU A 91 -5.39 1.81 -11.84
CA LEU A 91 -6.23 2.58 -10.92
C LEU A 91 -7.63 2.79 -11.51
N SER A 92 -8.64 2.58 -10.67
CA SER A 92 -10.04 2.95 -10.93
C SER A 92 -10.36 4.34 -10.38
N ASP A 93 -11.44 4.96 -10.84
CA ASP A 93 -11.87 6.30 -10.40
C ASP A 93 -12.18 6.39 -8.89
N ASP A 94 -12.52 5.26 -8.26
CA ASP A 94 -12.82 5.16 -6.83
C ASP A 94 -11.59 4.89 -5.94
N GLY A 95 -10.38 4.84 -6.53
CA GLY A 95 -9.13 4.57 -5.82
C GLY A 95 -8.84 3.08 -5.58
N SER A 96 -9.70 2.18 -6.08
CA SER A 96 -9.41 0.75 -6.17
C SER A 96 -8.43 0.45 -7.32
N ILE A 97 -7.84 -0.73 -7.29
CA ILE A 97 -6.86 -1.20 -8.27
C ILE A 97 -7.42 -2.44 -8.96
N SER A 98 -7.62 -2.35 -10.27
CA SER A 98 -7.95 -3.50 -11.11
C SER A 98 -6.69 -4.31 -11.43
N PHE A 99 -6.73 -5.62 -11.19
CA PHE A 99 -5.61 -6.52 -11.46
C PHE A 99 -6.14 -7.92 -11.78
N HIS A 100 -5.72 -8.52 -12.89
CA HIS A 100 -6.15 -9.86 -13.33
C HIS A 100 -7.69 -10.09 -13.32
N GLY A 101 -8.48 -9.06 -13.64
CA GLY A 101 -9.95 -9.16 -13.71
C GLY A 101 -10.68 -9.01 -12.38
N ALA A 102 -9.99 -8.72 -11.28
CA ALA A 102 -10.59 -8.41 -9.98
C ALA A 102 -10.25 -6.98 -9.53
N LEU A 103 -11.06 -6.44 -8.61
CA LEU A 103 -10.82 -5.13 -7.99
C LEU A 103 -10.25 -5.33 -6.59
N TYR A 104 -9.18 -4.60 -6.29
CA TYR A 104 -8.46 -4.65 -5.03
C TYR A 104 -8.36 -3.28 -4.37
N SER A 105 -8.37 -3.27 -3.04
CA SER A 105 -7.97 -2.11 -2.24
C SER A 105 -6.74 -2.45 -1.41
N ILE A 106 -5.85 -1.48 -1.20
CA ILE A 106 -4.71 -1.64 -0.31
C ILE A 106 -5.16 -1.33 1.11
N GLU A 107 -4.98 -2.29 2.01
CA GLU A 107 -5.35 -2.17 3.41
C GLU A 107 -4.12 -2.22 4.30
N SER A 108 -4.08 -1.32 5.28
CA SER A 108 -3.13 -1.40 6.38
C SER A 108 -3.58 -2.48 7.38
N SER A 109 -2.59 -3.14 7.97
CA SER A 109 -2.80 -4.09 9.07
C SER A 109 -1.62 -4.03 10.03
N LEU A 110 -1.87 -4.39 11.28
CA LEU A 110 -0.83 -4.51 12.31
C LEU A 110 -0.73 -5.98 12.73
N ASP A 111 0.38 -6.65 12.40
CA ASP A 111 0.70 -7.99 12.90
C ASP A 111 1.77 -7.86 13.98
N GLY A 112 1.34 -7.97 15.25
CA GLY A 112 2.19 -7.70 16.40
C GLY A 112 2.67 -6.25 16.43
N SER A 113 3.98 -6.06 16.24
CA SER A 113 4.62 -4.73 16.12
C SER A 113 4.87 -4.29 14.68
N THR A 114 4.59 -5.16 13.70
CA THR A 114 4.91 -4.90 12.29
C THR A 114 3.68 -4.36 11.56
N ARG A 115 3.84 -3.20 10.93
CA ARG A 115 2.83 -2.64 10.03
C ARG A 115 2.97 -3.30 8.66
N THR A 116 1.88 -3.87 8.18
CA THR A 116 1.81 -4.55 6.89
C THR A 116 0.74 -3.93 6.01
N ALA A 117 0.95 -4.02 4.69
CA ALA A 117 -0.01 -3.65 3.67
C ALA A 117 -0.39 -4.89 2.87
N LYS A 118 -1.68 -5.19 2.84
CA LYS A 118 -2.27 -6.32 2.09
C LYS A 118 -3.27 -5.79 1.07
N VAL A 119 -3.70 -6.66 0.16
CA VAL A 119 -4.84 -6.39 -0.72
C VAL A 119 -6.08 -7.10 -0.19
N SER A 120 -7.21 -6.42 -0.20
CA SER A 120 -8.54 -7.03 -0.09
C SER A 120 -9.21 -6.90 -1.45
N GLY A 121 -9.72 -8.02 -1.97
CA GLY A 121 -10.37 -8.05 -3.28
C GLY A 121 -11.85 -8.39 -3.15
N SER A 122 -12.65 -7.81 -4.03
CA SER A 122 -14.00 -8.29 -4.34
C SER A 122 -13.96 -8.89 -5.74
N VAL A 123 -14.30 -10.17 -5.84
CA VAL A 123 -14.55 -10.88 -7.11
C VAL A 123 -16.01 -10.74 -7.52
#